data_AF-A0A258I9X3-F1
#
_entry.id   AF-A0A258I9X3-F1
#
_cell.length_a   1.000
_cell.length_b   1.000
_cell.length_c   1.000
_cell.angle_alpha   90.00
_cell.angle_beta   90.00
_cell.angle_gamma   90.00
#
_symmetry.space_group_name_H-M   'P 1'
#
loop_
_entity.id
_entity.type
_entity.pdbx_description
1 polymer ?
#
loop_
_entity_poly.entity_id
_entity_poly.type
_entity_poly.pdbx_seq_one_letter_code
_entity_poly.pdbx_strand_id
1 'polypeptide(L)' 'MMSDLNTASPTDIAAAGVSSALARAIALWQPYRCWDDLLLVSEIDEIVIDQLRQGGFEIGKPNDAAWVVPKPFKLSAA' A
#
# COMPACT_ATOMS: atom_id res chain seq x y z
N MET A 1 5.90 -16.17 -9.33
CA MET A 1 4.59 -16.02 -8.65
C MET A 1 4.49 -14.58 -8.22
N MET A 2 3.32 -13.97 -8.37
CA MET A 2 3.12 -12.59 -7.93
C MET A 2 2.83 -12.57 -6.42
N SER A 3 3.36 -11.57 -5.73
CA SER A 3 3.17 -11.35 -4.29
C SER A 3 2.20 -10.21 -4.08
N ASP A 4 1.27 -10.34 -3.13
CA ASP A 4 0.33 -9.25 -2.82
C ASP A 4 1.03 -8.15 -2.04
N LEU A 5 1.12 -6.96 -2.65
CA LEU A 5 1.72 -5.77 -2.05
C LEU A 5 1.03 -5.37 -0.75
N ASN A 6 -0.25 -5.70 -0.56
CA ASN A 6 -1.00 -5.38 0.67
C ASN A 6 -0.67 -6.26 1.88
N THR A 7 0.10 -7.34 1.67
CA THR A 7 0.53 -8.26 2.73
C THR A 7 2.05 -8.47 2.75
N ALA A 8 2.75 -7.90 1.77
CA ALA A 8 4.19 -7.98 1.66
C ALA A 8 4.90 -7.27 2.82
N SER A 9 5.98 -7.90 3.32
CA SER A 9 6.80 -7.28 4.36
C SER A 9 7.69 -6.18 3.78
N PRO A 10 8.16 -5.22 4.60
CA PRO A 10 9.10 -4.19 4.13
C PRO A 10 10.38 -4.77 3.50
N THR A 11 10.81 -5.95 3.96
CA THR A 11 11.99 -6.64 3.41
C THR A 11 11.74 -7.14 2.01
N ASP A 12 10.57 -7.74 1.76
CA ASP A 12 10.19 -8.23 0.43
C ASP A 12 10.02 -7.06 -0.54
N ILE A 13 9.41 -5.97 -0.08
CA ILE A 13 9.23 -4.75 -0.87
C ILE A 13 10.60 -4.16 -1.25
N ALA A 14 11.53 -4.05 -0.30
CA ALA A 14 12.88 -3.56 -0.57
C ALA A 14 13.66 -4.44 -1.57
N ALA A 15 13.37 -5.75 -1.62
CA ALA A 15 13.99 -6.67 -2.59
C ALA A 15 13.59 -6.37 -4.05
N ALA A 16 12.51 -5.62 -4.29
CA ALA A 16 12.13 -5.12 -5.62
C ALA A 16 12.94 -3.88 -6.07
N GLY A 17 13.98 -3.49 -5.35
CA GLY A 17 14.89 -2.41 -5.75
C GLY A 17 14.51 -1.02 -5.24
N VAL A 18 13.50 -0.93 -4.36
CA VAL A 18 13.16 0.31 -3.65
C VAL A 18 13.96 0.44 -2.36
N SER A 19 14.20 1.68 -1.92
CA SER A 19 14.98 1.94 -0.71
C SER A 19 14.28 1.38 0.54
N SER A 20 15.03 0.98 1.57
CA SER A 20 14.44 0.48 2.82
C SER A 20 13.53 1.49 3.52
N ALA A 21 13.77 2.79 3.34
CA ALA A 21 12.91 3.85 3.88
C ALA A 21 11.58 3.88 3.14
N LEU A 22 11.60 3.85 1.81
CA LEU A 22 10.41 3.86 0.98
C LEU A 22 9.60 2.58 1.16
N ALA A 23 10.25 1.41 1.25
CA ALA A 23 9.60 0.14 1.51
C ALA A 23 8.81 0.13 2.84
N ARG A 24 9.34 0.78 3.88
CA ARG A 24 8.63 0.96 5.16
C ARG A 24 7.44 1.90 5.04
N ALA A 25 7.57 2.98 4.27
CA ALA A 25 6.47 3.88 3.99
C ALA A 25 5.35 3.14 3.23
N ILE A 26 5.70 2.38 2.19
CA ILE A 26 4.75 1.54 1.44
C ILE A 26 4.02 0.58 2.38
N ALA A 27 4.74 -0.13 3.26
CA ALA A 27 4.12 -1.06 4.19
C ALA A 27 3.21 -0.38 5.23
N LEU A 28 3.56 0.84 5.66
CA LEU A 28 2.79 1.60 6.64
C LEU A 28 1.40 2.01 6.13
N TRP A 29 1.30 2.35 4.85
CA TRP A 29 0.08 2.89 4.24
C TRP A 29 -0.79 1.82 3.55
N GLN A 30 -0.40 0.54 3.61
CA GLN A 30 -1.28 -0.56 3.23
C GLN A 30 -2.58 -0.54 4.05
N PRO A 31 -3.73 -0.97 3.49
CA PRO A 31 -3.90 -1.53 2.15
C PRO A 31 -4.19 -0.47 1.07
N TYR A 32 -3.72 -0.75 -0.15
CA TYR A 32 -4.02 -0.02 -1.37
C TYR A 32 -5.13 -0.71 -2.17
N ARG A 33 -5.99 0.06 -2.85
CA ARG A 33 -7.02 -0.47 -3.75
C ARG A 33 -6.54 -0.59 -5.17
N CYS A 34 -5.74 0.37 -5.61
CA CYS A 34 -5.13 0.36 -6.93
C CYS A 34 -3.72 0.97 -6.86
N TRP A 35 -3.01 0.88 -7.98
CA TRP A 35 -1.64 1.39 -8.06
C TRP A 35 -1.58 2.92 -7.89
N ASP A 36 -2.62 3.63 -8.30
CA ASP A 36 -2.68 5.09 -8.17
C ASP A 36 -2.71 5.57 -6.71
N ASP A 37 -3.20 4.73 -5.77
CA ASP A 37 -3.19 5.06 -4.34
C ASP A 37 -1.76 5.23 -3.80
N LEU A 38 -0.78 4.56 -4.40
CA LEU A 38 0.62 4.69 -4.00
C LEU A 38 1.17 6.10 -4.29
N LEU A 39 0.62 6.82 -5.28
CA LEU A 39 1.01 8.21 -5.56
C LEU A 39 0.64 9.18 -4.43
N LEU A 40 -0.19 8.75 -3.48
CA LEU A 40 -0.53 9.52 -2.27
C LEU A 40 0.57 9.39 -1.19
N VAL A 41 1.45 8.40 -1.30
CA VAL A 41 2.60 8.24 -0.42
C VAL A 41 3.73 9.12 -0.94
N SER A 42 4.25 9.99 -0.08
CA SER A 42 5.36 10.88 -0.40
C SER A 42 6.53 10.11 -1.01
N GLU A 43 7.13 10.68 -2.07
CA GLU A 43 8.29 10.12 -2.78
C GLU A 43 8.02 8.88 -3.66
N ILE A 44 6.76 8.46 -3.82
CA ILE A 44 6.40 7.47 -4.84
C ILE A 44 5.98 8.16 -6.14
N ASP A 45 6.60 7.75 -7.23
CA ASP A 45 6.23 8.11 -8.59
C ASP A 45 5.93 6.87 -9.44
N GLU A 46 5.62 7.08 -10.72
CA GLU A 46 5.32 6.00 -11.66
C GLU A 46 6.50 5.03 -11.88
N ILE A 47 7.75 5.50 -11.71
CA ILE A 47 8.95 4.67 -11.88
C ILE A 47 9.02 3.64 -10.75
N VAL A 48 8.77 4.09 -9.52
CA VAL A 48 8.70 3.20 -8.34
C VAL A 48 7.56 2.20 -8.48
N ILE A 49 6.40 2.63 -8.97
CA ILE A 49 5.26 1.74 -9.23
C ILE A 49 5.62 0.66 -10.26
N ASP A 50 6.32 1.03 -11.33
CA ASP A 50 6.77 0.09 -12.33
C ASP A 50 7.81 -0.89 -11.77
N GLN A 51 8.75 -0.43 -10.94
CA GLN A 51 9.70 -1.30 -10.24
C GLN A 51 8.99 -2.35 -9.37
N LEU A 52 7.96 -1.96 -8.62
CA LEU A 52 7.18 -2.91 -7.82
C LEU A 52 6.49 -3.96 -8.69
N ARG A 53 5.89 -3.55 -9.82
CA ARG A 53 5.27 -4.48 -10.79
C ARG A 53 6.29 -5.44 -11.39
N GLN A 54 7.45 -4.93 -11.80
CA GLN A 54 8.56 -5.75 -12.33
C GLN A 54 9.15 -6.68 -11.26
N GLY A 55 9.15 -6.25 -10.00
CA GLY A 55 9.50 -7.04 -8.83
C GLY A 55 8.51 -8.16 -8.51
N GLY A 56 7.43 -8.28 -9.30
CA GLY A 56 6.44 -9.33 -9.16
C GLY A 56 5.37 -9.01 -8.12
N PHE A 57 5.18 -7.75 -7.74
CA PHE A 57 4.05 -7.36 -6.89
C PHE A 57 2.77 -7.17 -7.69
N GLU A 58 1.67 -7.54 -7.09
CA GLU A 58 0.33 -7.17 -7.50
C GLU A 58 -0.42 -6.54 -6.33
N ILE A 59 -1.41 -5.70 -6.62
CA ILE A 59 -2.37 -5.28 -5.60
C ILE A 59 -3.51 -6.29 -5.68
N GLY A 60 -3.60 -7.14 -4.67
CA GLY A 60 -4.71 -8.09 -4.55
C GLY A 60 -6.06 -7.37 -4.57
N LYS A 61 -7.14 -8.09 -4.89
CA LYS A 61 -8.49 -7.49 -4.93
C LYS A 61 -8.74 -6.70 -3.64
N PRO A 62 -9.21 -5.43 -3.75
CA PRO A 62 -9.52 -4.64 -2.58
C PRO A 62 -10.45 -5.46 -1.69
N ASN A 63 -10.08 -5.64 -0.43
CA ASN A 63 -10.96 -6.25 0.54
C ASN A 63 -12.02 -5.23 0.94
N ASP A 64 -12.90 -4.86 0.00
CA ASP A 64 -14.03 -3.96 0.24
C ASP A 64 -14.94 -4.52 1.33
N ALA A 65 -14.90 -5.84 1.56
CA ALA A 65 -15.59 -6.51 2.66
C ALA A 65 -14.99 -6.20 4.05
N ALA A 66 -13.74 -5.75 4.14
CA ALA A 66 -13.12 -5.29 5.39
C ALA A 66 -13.37 -3.81 5.69
N TRP A 67 -14.10 -3.08 4.84
CA TRP A 67 -14.59 -1.75 5.18
C TRP A 67 -15.71 -1.87 6.22
N VAL A 68 -15.31 -2.05 7.48
CA VAL A 68 -16.22 -1.96 8.62
C VAL A 68 -16.70 -0.52 8.69
N VAL A 69 -18.02 -0.32 8.61
CA VAL A 69 -18.64 0.98 8.82
C VAL A 69 -18.13 1.54 10.16
N PRO A 70 -17.52 2.73 10.19
CA PRO A 70 -17.02 3.31 11.42
C PRO A 70 -18.15 3.37 12.45
N LYS A 71 -17.83 3.02 13.71
CA LYS A 71 -18.83 3.11 14.79
C LYS A 71 -19.34 4.56 14.83
N PRO A 72 -20.66 4.79 14.81
CA PRO A 72 -21.20 6.13 14.87
C PRO A 72 -20.73 6.80 16.15
N PHE A 73 -20.15 8.00 16.02
CA PHE A 73 -19.76 8.85 17.13
C PHE A 73 -20.63 10.10 17.14
N LYS A 74 -20.82 10.68 18.33
CA LYS A 74 -21.49 11.98 18.50
C LYS A 74 -20.42 13.01 18.82
N LEU A 75 -20.52 14.19 18.19
CA LEU A 75 -19.72 15.34 18.59
C LEU A 75 -20.17 15.78 19.98
N SER A 76 -19.23 16.06 20.88
CA SER A 76 -19.55 16.72 22.15
C SER A 76 -20.09 18.12 21.84
N ALA A 77 -21.22 18.47 22.47
CA ALA A 77 -21.77 19.82 22.38
C ALA A 77 -20.77 20.83 22.98
N ALA A 78 -20.59 21.97 22.30
CA ALA A 78 -19.78 23.10 22.74
C ALA A 78 -20.50 23.92 23.82
#